data_AF-A0A6B3CHJ1-F1
#
_entry.id   AF-A0A6B3CHJ1-F1
#
_cell.length_a   1.000
_cell.length_b   1.000
_cell.length_c   1.000
_cell.angle_alpha   90.00
_cell.angle_beta   90.00
_cell.angle_gamma   90.00
#
_symmetry.space_group_name_H-M   'P 1'
#
loop_
_entity.id
_entity.type
_entity.pdbx_description
1 polymer ?
#
loop_
_entity_poly.entity_id
_entity_poly.type
_entity_poly.pdbx_seq_one_letter_code
_entity_poly.pdbx_strand_id
1 'polypeptide(L)'
;THPALPEGTGGVGDPPREVRILKEGDLAAVVSDAPEDLRPKRRELLAHQNVLSEIGAEGCVLPMRFGSVAPDDETVTGVLAERAEHYGERLKALDGRVEYNIKATHVEEAVLHHVMAQNPEIRALAESNRQAGGGTYETKIQL
;
A
#
# COMPACT_ATOMS: atom_id res chain seq x y z
N THR A 1 19.87 -5.21 13.85
CA THR A 1 18.89 -5.98 14.65
C THR A 1 17.74 -5.06 14.97
N HIS A 2 16.50 -5.46 14.70
CA HIS A 2 15.33 -4.64 15.02
C HIS A 2 15.17 -4.53 16.55
N PRO A 3 14.91 -3.33 17.10
CA PRO A 3 14.58 -3.16 18.52
C PRO A 3 13.25 -3.84 18.91
N ALA A 4 13.03 -3.98 20.21
CA ALA A 4 11.88 -4.67 20.80
C ALA A 4 10.56 -3.92 20.51
N LEU A 5 9.42 -4.61 20.66
CA LEU A 5 8.10 -3.99 20.45
C LEU A 5 7.90 -2.79 21.39
N PRO A 6 7.38 -1.66 20.89
CA PRO A 6 6.99 -0.53 21.74
C PRO A 6 5.89 -0.96 22.72
N GLU A 7 6.03 -0.54 23.99
CA GLU A 7 5.07 -0.85 25.05
C GLU A 7 3.66 -0.36 24.68
N GLY A 8 2.65 -1.21 24.85
CA GLY A 8 1.24 -0.87 24.58
C GLY A 8 0.81 -0.97 23.12
N THR A 9 1.65 -1.50 22.23
CA THR A 9 1.26 -1.75 20.83
C THR A 9 0.23 -2.89 20.73
N GLY A 10 -1.05 -2.52 20.67
CA GLY A 10 -2.16 -3.46 20.50
C GLY A 10 -2.28 -3.95 19.05
N GLY A 11 -2.44 -5.25 18.87
CA GLY A 11 -2.67 -5.90 17.59
C GLY A 11 -4.12 -5.84 17.13
N VAL A 12 -4.41 -6.64 16.12
CA VAL A 12 -5.75 -6.77 15.50
C VAL A 12 -6.72 -7.45 16.47
N GLY A 13 -7.98 -7.00 16.53
CA GLY A 13 -9.02 -7.57 17.39
C GLY A 13 -9.73 -6.58 18.31
N ASP A 14 -10.78 -7.06 18.98
CA ASP A 14 -11.55 -6.33 19.98
C ASP A 14 -11.91 -7.27 21.15
N PRO A 15 -11.23 -7.15 22.31
CA PRO A 15 -10.15 -6.19 22.60
C PRO A 15 -8.88 -6.43 21.74
N PRO A 16 -8.01 -5.42 21.57
CA PRO A 16 -6.75 -5.56 20.83
C PRO A 16 -5.94 -6.75 21.36
N ARG A 17 -5.45 -7.59 20.45
CA ARG A 17 -4.66 -8.78 20.80
C ARG A 17 -3.21 -8.40 21.09
N GLU A 18 -2.59 -9.12 22.01
CA GLU A 18 -1.18 -8.89 22.34
C GLU A 18 -0.29 -9.22 21.14
N VAL A 19 0.64 -8.32 20.83
CA VAL A 19 1.62 -8.50 19.77
C VAL A 19 2.87 -9.13 20.37
N ARG A 20 3.42 -10.14 19.70
CA ARG A 20 4.64 -10.85 20.10
C ARG A 20 5.63 -10.97 18.94
N ILE A 21 6.89 -11.18 19.28
CA ILE A 21 7.96 -11.43 18.31
C ILE A 21 8.30 -12.91 18.32
N LEU A 22 8.27 -13.53 17.14
CA LEU A 22 8.83 -14.85 16.88
C LEU A 22 10.16 -14.66 16.15
N LYS A 23 11.22 -15.32 16.61
CA LYS A 23 12.55 -15.23 16.01
C LYS A 23 12.90 -16.55 15.34
N GLU A 24 13.50 -16.47 14.16
CA GLU A 24 14.04 -17.62 13.44
C GLU A 24 15.31 -17.19 12.69
N GLY A 25 16.46 -17.73 13.09
CA GLY A 25 17.76 -17.27 12.60
C GLY A 25 17.96 -15.75 12.75
N ASP A 26 18.29 -15.09 11.65
CA ASP A 26 18.48 -13.62 11.60
C ASP A 26 17.18 -12.84 11.35
N LEU A 27 16.04 -13.53 11.24
CA LEU A 27 14.74 -12.94 10.95
C LEU A 27 13.83 -12.94 12.18
N ALA A 28 12.88 -12.00 12.18
CA ALA A 28 11.84 -11.91 13.18
C ALA A 28 10.49 -11.66 12.50
N ALA A 29 9.46 -12.37 12.94
CA ALA A 29 8.07 -12.08 12.61
C ALA A 29 7.40 -11.42 13.80
N VAL A 30 6.59 -10.40 13.52
CA VAL A 30 5.74 -9.75 14.51
C VAL A 30 4.33 -10.24 14.27
N VAL A 31 3.74 -10.89 15.28
CA VAL A 31 2.46 -11.60 15.16
C VAL A 31 1.56 -11.28 16.34
N SER A 32 0.26 -11.50 16.16
CA SER A 32 -0.72 -11.57 17.25
C SER A 32 -1.66 -12.73 16.96
N ASP A 33 -2.42 -13.17 17.96
CA ASP A 33 -3.49 -14.14 17.70
C ASP A 33 -4.56 -13.51 16.80
N ALA A 34 -5.04 -14.28 15.82
CA ALA A 34 -6.08 -13.83 14.92
C ALA A 34 -7.47 -14.05 15.55
N PRO A 35 -8.36 -13.05 15.57
CA PRO A 35 -9.77 -13.25 15.93
C PRO A 35 -10.45 -14.26 14.99
N GLU A 36 -11.37 -15.08 15.51
CA GLU A 36 -12.09 -16.10 14.70
C GLU A 36 -12.87 -15.49 13.52
N ASP A 37 -13.37 -14.26 13.66
CA ASP A 37 -14.13 -13.54 12.63
C ASP A 37 -13.29 -12.48 11.88
N LEU A 38 -11.98 -12.71 11.72
CA LEU A 38 -11.07 -11.76 11.08
C LEU A 38 -11.59 -11.30 9.70
N ARG A 39 -11.94 -10.01 9.61
CA ARG A 39 -12.42 -9.35 8.40
C ARG A 39 -11.66 -8.03 8.19
N PRO A 40 -11.49 -7.58 6.94
CA PRO A 40 -10.83 -6.30 6.62
C PRO A 40 -11.75 -5.11 6.93
N LYS A 41 -12.22 -4.99 8.17
CA LYS A 41 -12.94 -3.82 8.66
C LYS A 41 -11.94 -2.69 8.84
N ARG A 42 -12.39 -1.43 8.66
CA ARG A 42 -11.54 -0.24 8.81
C ARG A 42 -10.71 -0.26 10.10
N ARG A 43 -11.31 -0.65 11.22
CA ARG A 43 -10.62 -0.77 12.53
C ARG A 43 -9.45 -1.74 12.47
N GLU A 44 -9.65 -2.95 11.94
CA GLU A 44 -8.61 -3.97 11.88
C GLU A 44 -7.46 -3.57 10.95
N LEU A 45 -7.79 -2.93 9.82
CA LEU A 45 -6.79 -2.40 8.89
C LEU A 45 -5.95 -1.28 9.54
N LEU A 46 -6.58 -0.40 10.33
CA LEU A 46 -5.87 0.64 11.07
C LEU A 46 -5.01 0.05 12.18
N ALA A 47 -5.49 -0.95 12.93
CA ALA A 47 -4.70 -1.63 13.95
C ALA A 47 -3.44 -2.28 13.33
N HIS A 48 -3.60 -3.01 12.23
CA HIS A 48 -2.49 -3.60 11.47
C HIS A 48 -1.49 -2.53 10.99
N GLN A 49 -2.00 -1.43 10.44
CA GLN A 49 -1.15 -0.32 9.98
C GLN A 49 -0.41 0.37 11.13
N ASN A 50 -1.05 0.52 12.30
CA ASN A 50 -0.43 1.14 13.46
C ASN A 50 0.76 0.29 13.95
N VAL A 51 0.57 -1.03 14.09
CA VAL A 51 1.65 -1.97 14.44
C VAL A 51 2.82 -1.83 13.45
N LEU A 52 2.53 -1.82 12.13
CA LEU A 52 3.56 -1.63 11.11
C LEU A 52 4.27 -0.28 11.20
N SER A 53 3.55 0.79 11.55
CA SER A 53 4.10 2.15 11.60
C SER A 53 5.00 2.33 12.82
N GLU A 54 4.58 1.83 13.98
CA GLU A 54 5.36 1.85 15.23
C GLU A 54 6.67 1.07 15.06
N ILE A 55 6.59 -0.14 14.50
CA ILE A 55 7.75 -1.00 14.32
C ILE A 55 8.66 -0.44 13.21
N GLY A 56 8.06 -0.01 12.10
CA GLY A 56 8.80 0.61 11.00
C GLY A 56 9.51 1.92 11.35
N ALA A 57 9.10 2.60 12.43
CA ALA A 57 9.81 3.78 12.93
C ALA A 57 11.17 3.43 13.55
N GLU A 58 11.35 2.20 14.03
CA GLU A 58 12.57 1.77 14.72
C GLU A 58 13.50 0.89 13.86
N GLY A 59 13.04 0.43 12.70
CA GLY A 59 13.85 -0.38 11.79
C GLY A 59 13.17 -0.77 10.49
N CYS A 60 13.95 -1.39 9.59
CA CYS A 60 13.43 -1.91 8.33
C CYS A 60 12.50 -3.11 8.58
N VAL A 61 11.29 -3.06 8.01
CA VAL A 61 10.29 -4.14 8.09
C VAL A 61 9.78 -4.52 6.70
N LEU A 62 9.32 -5.76 6.55
CA LEU A 62 8.57 -6.21 5.38
C LEU A 62 7.08 -6.29 5.73
N PRO A 63 6.22 -5.39 5.21
CA PRO A 63 4.81 -5.44 5.49
C PRO A 63 4.16 -6.68 4.88
N MET A 64 3.57 -7.52 5.73
CA MET A 64 2.71 -8.62 5.28
C MET A 64 1.32 -8.08 4.94
N ARG A 65 0.68 -8.70 3.94
CA ARG A 65 -0.69 -8.36 3.57
C ARG A 65 -1.61 -8.65 4.76
N PHE A 66 -2.56 -7.75 5.02
CA PHE A 66 -3.59 -7.99 6.02
C PHE A 66 -4.34 -9.32 5.74
N GLY A 67 -4.57 -10.10 6.80
CA GLY A 67 -5.22 -11.41 6.71
C GLY A 67 -4.26 -12.57 6.42
N SER A 68 -2.95 -12.36 6.49
CA SER A 68 -1.98 -13.47 6.57
C SER A 68 -2.08 -14.12 7.96
N VAL A 69 -2.66 -15.32 8.00
CA VAL A 69 -2.88 -16.11 9.22
C VAL A 69 -2.19 -17.47 9.05
N ALA A 70 -1.57 -17.96 10.12
CA ALA A 70 -1.02 -19.30 10.22
C ALA A 70 -1.72 -20.06 11.36
N PRO A 71 -1.73 -21.41 11.34
CA PRO A 71 -2.35 -22.21 12.39
C PRO A 71 -1.71 -22.02 13.77
N ASP A 72 -0.39 -21.80 13.80
CA ASP A 72 0.41 -21.68 15.01
C ASP A 72 1.73 -20.94 14.74
N ASP A 73 2.44 -20.63 15.84
CA ASP A 73 3.74 -19.95 15.82
C ASP A 73 4.82 -20.81 15.15
N GLU A 74 4.76 -22.13 15.29
CA GLU A 74 5.70 -23.06 14.66
C GLU A 74 5.64 -22.94 13.13
N THR A 75 4.43 -22.87 12.57
CA THR A 75 4.22 -22.66 11.13
C THR A 75 4.82 -21.33 10.67
N VAL A 76 4.69 -20.27 11.46
CA VAL A 76 5.30 -18.95 11.14
C VAL A 76 6.81 -19.07 11.11
N THR A 77 7.41 -19.64 12.15
CA THR A 77 8.88 -19.83 12.22
C THR A 77 9.38 -20.75 11.11
N GLY A 78 8.64 -21.81 10.75
CA GLY A 78 8.96 -22.68 9.62
C GLY A 78 9.02 -21.93 8.29
N VAL A 79 8.08 -21.00 8.04
CA VAL A 79 8.09 -20.15 6.84
C VAL A 79 9.28 -19.18 6.84
N LEU A 80 9.64 -18.62 8.01
CA LEU A 80 10.84 -17.79 8.13
C LEU A 80 12.10 -18.58 7.78
N ALA A 81 12.23 -19.81 8.29
CA ALA A 81 13.36 -20.69 8.00
C ALA A 81 13.43 -21.07 6.52
N GLU A 82 12.31 -21.53 5.93
CA GLU A 82 12.23 -21.96 4.53
C GLU A 82 12.59 -20.81 3.56
N ARG A 83 12.22 -19.59 3.91
CA ARG A 83 12.36 -18.40 3.04
C ARG A 83 13.37 -17.38 3.56
N ALA A 84 14.31 -17.83 4.40
CA ALA A 84 15.25 -16.95 5.09
C ALA A 84 16.06 -16.07 4.11
N GLU A 85 16.58 -16.68 3.06
CA GLU A 85 17.33 -15.97 2.01
C GLU A 85 16.47 -14.92 1.32
N HIS A 86 15.26 -15.31 0.89
CA HIS A 86 14.35 -14.43 0.18
C HIS A 86 13.94 -13.19 0.99
N TYR A 87 13.58 -13.38 2.26
CA TYR A 87 13.23 -12.26 3.14
C TYR A 87 14.45 -11.42 3.49
N GLY A 88 15.60 -12.06 3.73
CA GLY A 88 16.86 -11.38 4.02
C GLY A 88 17.32 -10.47 2.88
N GLU A 89 17.25 -10.93 1.63
CA GLU A 89 17.57 -10.12 0.45
C GLU A 89 16.66 -8.89 0.32
N ARG A 90 15.35 -9.05 0.53
CA ARG A 90 14.40 -7.93 0.46
C ARG A 90 14.62 -6.92 1.58
N LEU A 91 14.86 -7.38 2.81
CA LEU A 91 15.18 -6.49 3.93
C LEU A 91 16.45 -5.70 3.65
N LYS A 92 17.52 -6.35 3.17
CA LYS A 92 18.77 -5.67 2.78
C LYS A 92 18.54 -4.64 1.66
N ALA A 93 17.68 -4.95 0.69
CA ALA A 93 17.38 -4.03 -0.40
C ALA A 93 16.62 -2.78 0.07
N LEU A 94 15.81 -2.90 1.13
CA LEU A 94 14.99 -1.82 1.68
C LEU A 94 15.65 -1.07 2.85
N ASP A 95 16.72 -1.62 3.43
CA ASP A 95 17.41 -1.02 4.56
C ASP A 95 17.87 0.42 4.25
N GLY A 96 17.62 1.33 5.18
CA GLY A 96 17.89 2.76 5.04
C GLY A 96 17.06 3.49 3.96
N ARG A 97 16.03 2.85 3.39
CA ARG A 97 15.09 3.49 2.44
C ARG A 97 13.79 3.90 3.12
N VAL A 98 13.11 4.85 2.48
CA VAL A 98 11.80 5.35 2.89
C VAL A 98 10.82 5.21 1.72
N GLU A 99 9.60 4.79 2.03
CA GLU A 99 8.53 4.68 1.03
C GLU A 99 7.77 6.02 0.93
N TYR A 100 7.61 6.51 -0.30
CA TYR A 100 6.78 7.69 -0.59
C TYR A 100 5.65 7.30 -1.54
N ASN A 101 4.42 7.63 -1.15
CA ASN A 101 3.25 7.53 -2.02
C ASN A 101 2.83 8.94 -2.46
N ILE A 102 2.99 9.26 -3.75
CA ILE A 102 2.60 10.56 -4.32
C ILE A 102 1.27 10.39 -5.05
N LYS A 103 0.27 11.17 -4.64
CA LYS A 103 -1.03 11.26 -5.32
C LYS A 103 -1.18 12.65 -5.92
N ALA A 104 -1.39 12.70 -7.23
CA ALA A 104 -1.66 13.93 -7.95
C ALA A 104 -3.05 13.86 -8.59
N THR A 105 -3.83 14.92 -8.41
CA THR A 105 -5.14 15.09 -9.06
C THR A 105 -5.13 16.43 -9.78
N HIS A 106 -5.77 16.50 -10.94
CA HIS A 106 -5.96 17.76 -11.65
C HIS A 106 -7.44 18.05 -11.79
N VAL A 107 -7.76 19.33 -12.00
CA VAL A 107 -9.12 19.76 -12.36
C VAL A 107 -9.25 19.61 -13.86
N GLU A 108 -10.01 18.60 -14.31
CA GLU A 108 -10.16 18.22 -15.72
C GLU A 108 -10.50 19.43 -16.60
N GLU A 109 -11.52 20.20 -16.23
CA GLU A 109 -11.94 21.40 -16.96
C GLU A 109 -10.82 22.44 -17.10
N ALA A 110 -10.03 22.67 -16.04
CA ALA A 110 -8.95 23.64 -16.10
C ALA A 110 -7.81 23.18 -17.01
N VAL A 111 -7.52 21.87 -17.02
CA VAL A 111 -6.53 21.27 -17.93
C VAL A 111 -7.04 21.32 -19.36
N LEU A 112 -8.31 20.97 -19.60
CA LEU A 112 -8.92 21.06 -20.93
C LEU A 112 -8.87 22.50 -21.45
N HIS A 113 -9.27 23.49 -20.64
CA HIS A 113 -9.15 24.89 -20.99
C HIS A 113 -7.72 25.31 -21.30
N HIS A 114 -6.74 24.84 -20.51
CA HIS A 114 -5.32 25.13 -20.76
C HIS A 114 -4.84 24.54 -22.09
N VAL A 115 -5.18 23.28 -22.36
CA VAL A 115 -4.84 22.59 -23.62
C VAL A 115 -5.49 23.29 -24.82
N MET A 116 -6.79 23.61 -24.74
CA MET A 116 -7.49 24.35 -25.79
C MET A 116 -6.93 25.77 -25.99
N ALA A 117 -6.45 26.42 -24.93
CA ALA A 117 -5.84 27.75 -24.99
C ALA A 117 -4.46 27.71 -25.68
N GLN A 118 -3.71 26.63 -25.50
CA GLN A 118 -2.35 26.48 -26.03
C GLN A 118 -2.27 25.80 -27.41
N ASN A 119 -3.35 25.14 -27.86
CA ASN A 119 -3.37 24.46 -29.14
C ASN A 119 -4.43 25.07 -30.09
N PRO A 120 -4.03 26.02 -30.96
CA PRO A 120 -4.94 26.65 -31.92
C PRO A 120 -5.57 25.67 -32.92
N GLU A 121 -4.86 24.59 -33.27
CA GLU A 121 -5.33 23.59 -34.24
C GLU A 121 -6.49 22.76 -33.66
N ILE A 122 -6.35 22.29 -32.41
CA ILE A 122 -7.43 21.58 -31.69
C ILE A 122 -8.65 22.50 -31.55
N ARG A 123 -8.43 23.79 -31.27
CA ARG A 123 -9.52 24.77 -31.15
C ARG A 123 -10.27 24.95 -32.47
N ALA A 124 -9.54 25.09 -33.58
CA ALA A 124 -10.11 25.23 -34.92
C ALA A 124 -10.88 23.97 -35.34
N LEU A 125 -10.36 22.78 -35.03
CA LEU A 125 -11.03 21.51 -35.29
C LEU A 125 -12.33 21.36 -34.48
N ALA A 126 -12.29 21.70 -33.18
CA ALA A 126 -13.46 21.70 -32.32
C ALA A 126 -14.55 22.69 -32.79
N GLU A 127 -14.14 23.86 -33.27
CA GLU A 127 -15.05 24.87 -33.81
C GLU A 127 -15.66 24.43 -35.15
N SER A 128 -14.86 23.89 -36.06
CA SER A 128 -15.33 23.33 -37.34
C SER A 128 -16.35 22.21 -37.14
N ASN A 129 -16.08 21.29 -36.20
CA ASN A 129 -17.03 20.23 -35.86
C ASN A 129 -18.34 20.75 -35.29
N ARG A 130 -18.30 21.78 -34.44
CA ARG A 130 -19.53 22.43 -33.94
C ARG A 130 -20.34 23.07 -35.05
N GLN A 131 -19.68 23.79 -35.97
CA GLN A 131 -20.34 24.42 -37.12
C GLN A 131 -20.95 23.39 -38.07
N ALA A 132 -20.34 22.21 -38.20
CA ALA A 132 -20.84 21.08 -38.98
C ALA A 132 -21.92 20.23 -38.28
N GLY A 133 -22.53 20.72 -37.19
CA GLY A 133 -23.59 20.00 -36.47
C GLY A 133 -23.09 18.83 -35.61
N GLY A 134 -21.82 18.85 -35.22
CA GLY A 134 -21.17 17.83 -34.40
C GLY A 134 -20.14 16.98 -35.15
N GLY A 135 -20.01 17.11 -36.47
CA GLY A 135 -19.07 16.32 -37.27
C GLY A 135 -19.45 14.83 -37.40
N THR A 136 -18.70 14.09 -38.21
CA THR A 136 -18.88 12.63 -38.35
C THR A 136 -18.27 11.89 -37.16
N TYR A 137 -18.57 10.59 -37.03
CA TYR A 137 -17.98 9.75 -35.97
C TYR A 137 -16.44 9.75 -36.01
N GLU A 138 -15.85 9.68 -37.20
CA GLU A 138 -14.39 9.76 -37.37
C GLU A 138 -13.83 11.11 -36.92
N THR A 139 -14.51 12.22 -37.21
CA THR A 139 -14.06 13.56 -36.82
C THR A 139 -14.21 13.81 -35.31
N LYS A 140 -15.09 13.09 -34.61
CA LYS A 140 -15.22 13.13 -33.16
C LYS A 140 -14.12 12.36 -32.43
N ILE A 141 -13.53 11.34 -33.05
CA ILE A 141 -12.43 10.53 -32.48
C ILE A 141 -11.08 11.22 -32.63
N GLN A 142 -10.93 12.08 -33.65
CA GLN A 142 -9.70 12.85 -33.88
C GLN A 142 -9.54 14.06 -32.94
N LEU A 143 -10.58 14.39 -32.16
CA LEU A 143 -10.57 15.40 -31.09
C LEU A 143 -10.30 14.76 -29.74
#